data_AF-A0A8T0EMZ0-F1
#
_entry.id   AF-A0A8T0EMZ0-F1
#
_cell.length_a   1.000
_cell.length_b   1.000
_cell.length_c   1.000
_cell.angle_alpha   90.00
_cell.angle_beta   90.00
_cell.angle_gamma   90.00
#
_symmetry.space_group_name_H-M   'P 1'
#
loop_
_entity.id
_entity.type
_entity.pdbx_description
1 polymer ?
#
loop_
_entity_poly.entity_id
_entity_poly.type
_entity_poly.pdbx_seq_one_letter_code
_entity_poly.pdbx_strand_id
1 'polypeptide(L)'
;MRSRTGAETNKKVSSSDFYAYRMVIRCNKDNVILRCRELCQQFMDDICVKVESERLRFLRHNQQKLLAEEYIHLRDAIMSDADITEIGNSIYYYRT
;
A
#
# COMPACT_ATOMS: atom_id res chain seq x y z
N MET A 1 -19.94 -13.53 12.94
CA MET A 1 -20.43 -12.72 14.08
C MET A 1 -21.15 -11.50 13.51
N ARG A 2 -22.45 -11.30 13.80
CA ARG A 2 -23.29 -10.23 13.25
C ARG A 2 -23.19 -8.97 14.13
N SER A 3 -22.98 -7.81 13.52
CA SER A 3 -23.19 -6.50 14.14
C SER A 3 -24.69 -6.15 14.17
N ARG A 4 -25.10 -5.43 15.21
CA ARG A 4 -26.50 -5.19 15.62
C ARG A 4 -27.13 -3.95 14.98
N THR A 5 -26.56 -3.45 13.89
CA THR A 5 -27.02 -2.24 13.16
C THR A 5 -26.93 -2.53 11.67
N GLY A 6 -28.05 -2.39 10.96
CA GLY A 6 -28.24 -2.76 9.55
C GLY A 6 -27.52 -1.87 8.54
N ALA A 7 -26.29 -1.44 8.82
CA ALA A 7 -25.42 -0.84 7.81
C ALA A 7 -24.65 -1.96 7.10
N GLU A 8 -24.69 -1.97 5.77
CA GLU A 8 -23.85 -2.86 4.96
C GLU A 8 -22.38 -2.48 5.19
N THR A 9 -21.74 -3.12 6.17
CA THR A 9 -20.30 -3.06 6.31
C THR A 9 -19.72 -3.68 5.03
N ASN A 10 -18.95 -2.91 4.25
CA ASN A 10 -18.19 -3.45 3.14
C ASN A 10 -17.16 -4.45 3.71
N LYS A 11 -17.52 -5.73 3.75
CA LYS A 11 -16.73 -6.81 4.36
C LYS A 11 -15.64 -7.33 3.43
N LYS A 12 -15.14 -6.50 2.50
CA LYS A 12 -14.02 -6.89 1.65
C LYS A 12 -12.74 -6.72 2.45
N VAL A 13 -12.02 -7.82 2.61
CA VAL A 13 -10.71 -7.89 3.26
C VAL A 13 -9.69 -8.16 2.16
N SER A 14 -8.52 -7.49 2.20
CA SER A 14 -7.47 -7.79 1.23
C SER A 14 -6.95 -9.21 1.46
N SER A 15 -6.42 -9.86 0.42
CA SER A 15 -5.81 -11.19 0.60
C SER A 15 -4.66 -11.12 1.61
N SER A 16 -3.88 -10.04 1.61
CA SER A 16 -2.79 -9.83 2.56
C SER A 16 -3.29 -9.82 4.01
N ASP A 17 -4.33 -9.04 4.31
CA ASP A 17 -4.91 -8.97 5.67
C ASP A 17 -5.49 -10.31 6.12
N PHE A 18 -6.12 -11.04 5.19
CA PHE A 18 -6.67 -12.37 5.46
C PHE A 18 -5.56 -13.38 5.84
N TYR A 19 -4.47 -13.41 5.07
CA TYR A 19 -3.36 -14.33 5.32
C TYR A 19 -2.53 -13.92 6.54
N ALA A 20 -2.31 -12.62 6.76
CA ALA A 20 -1.68 -12.12 7.97
C ALA A 20 -2.45 -12.58 9.21
N TYR A 21 -3.78 -12.41 9.22
CA TYR A 21 -4.64 -12.87 10.30
C TYR A 21 -4.51 -14.38 10.58
N ARG A 22 -4.36 -15.20 9.53
CA ARG A 22 -4.19 -16.66 9.63
C ARG A 22 -2.82 -17.08 10.18
N MET A 23 -1.79 -16.25 10.02
CA MET A 23 -0.42 -16.56 10.45
C MET A 23 -0.08 -16.00 11.85
N VAL A 24 -0.92 -15.13 12.41
CA VAL A 24 -0.73 -14.64 13.78
C VAL A 24 -0.77 -15.79 14.80
N ILE A 25 0.29 -15.93 15.58
CA ILE A 25 0.34 -16.81 16.77
C ILE A 25 -0.55 -16.20 17.85
N ARG A 26 -1.46 -16.99 18.42
CA ARG A 26 -2.36 -16.54 19.50
C ARG A 26 -2.28 -17.48 20.68
N CYS A 27 -2.26 -16.90 21.88
CA CYS A 27 -2.33 -17.66 23.13
C CYS A 27 -3.60 -18.52 23.14
N ASN A 28 -3.49 -19.77 23.60
CA ASN A 28 -4.57 -20.76 23.68
C ASN A 28 -5.19 -21.18 22.34
N LYS A 29 -4.49 -20.98 21.21
CA LYS A 29 -4.90 -21.50 19.90
C LYS A 29 -3.73 -22.09 19.15
N ASP A 30 -3.84 -23.36 18.80
CA ASP A 30 -2.86 -24.05 17.97
C ASP A 30 -2.99 -23.63 16.51
N ASN A 31 -1.90 -23.13 15.94
CA ASN A 31 -1.77 -22.94 14.50
C ASN A 31 -1.10 -24.18 13.89
N VAL A 32 -1.91 -25.12 13.45
CA VAL A 32 -1.45 -26.39 12.86
C VAL A 32 -0.54 -26.16 11.64
N ILE A 33 -0.82 -25.13 10.85
CA ILE A 33 0.00 -24.75 9.68
C ILE A 33 1.42 -24.43 10.11
N LEU A 34 1.60 -23.63 11.17
CA LEU A 34 2.91 -23.24 11.69
C LEU A 34 3.67 -24.40 12.35
N ARG A 35 2.98 -25.49 12.72
CA ARG A 35 3.60 -26.68 13.34
C ARG A 35 4.19 -27.62 12.31
N CYS A 36 3.73 -27.56 11.06
CA CYS A 36 4.20 -28.42 9.97
C CYS A 36 5.32 -27.71 9.21
N ARG A 37 6.55 -28.24 9.23
CA ARG A 37 7.72 -27.62 8.57
C ARG A 37 7.52 -27.35 7.08
N GLU A 38 7.47 -28.41 6.27
CA GLU A 38 7.45 -28.30 4.81
C GLU A 38 6.15 -27.66 4.31
N LEU A 39 5.02 -28.01 4.92
CA LEU A 39 3.72 -27.44 4.58
C LEU A 39 3.66 -25.95 4.92
N CYS A 40 4.27 -25.50 6.03
CA CYS A 40 4.34 -24.07 6.35
C CYS A 40 5.16 -23.31 5.31
N GLN A 41 6.27 -23.89 4.85
CA GLN A 41 7.12 -23.27 3.83
C GLN A 41 6.37 -23.11 2.51
N GLN A 42 5.78 -24.21 2.01
CA GLN A 42 4.97 -24.19 0.78
C GLN A 42 3.81 -23.20 0.87
N PHE A 43 3.12 -23.19 2.01
CA PHE A 43 2.01 -22.27 2.25
C PHE A 43 2.45 -20.80 2.25
N MET A 44 3.61 -20.48 2.83
CA MET A 44 4.16 -19.13 2.83
C MET A 44 4.54 -18.68 1.42
N ASP A 45 5.17 -19.56 0.65
CA ASP A 45 5.56 -19.28 -0.73
C ASP A 45 4.31 -19.01 -1.60
N ASP A 46 3.26 -19.83 -1.46
CA ASP A 46 1.99 -19.65 -2.17
C ASP A 46 1.29 -18.32 -1.81
N ILE A 47 1.30 -17.94 -0.53
CA ILE A 47 0.75 -16.64 -0.09
C ILE A 47 1.52 -15.49 -0.74
N CYS A 48 2.85 -15.56 -0.74
CA CYS A 48 3.70 -14.52 -1.30
C CYS A 48 3.39 -14.32 -2.79
N VAL A 49 3.34 -15.41 -3.57
CA VAL A 49 3.01 -15.38 -5.00
C VAL A 49 1.62 -14.77 -5.22
N LYS A 50 0.63 -15.12 -4.39
CA LYS A 50 -0.72 -14.56 -4.51
C LYS A 50 -0.76 -13.06 -4.22
N VAL A 51 -0.14 -12.61 -3.13
CA VAL A 51 -0.11 -11.20 -2.73
C VAL A 51 0.61 -10.36 -3.80
N GLU A 52 1.76 -10.82 -4.30
CA GLU A 52 2.49 -10.13 -5.36
C GLU A 52 1.70 -10.12 -6.68
N SER A 53 1.00 -11.21 -7.01
CA SER A 53 0.15 -11.25 -8.20
C SER A 53 -0.98 -10.22 -8.14
N GLU A 54 -1.61 -10.04 -6.97
CA GLU A 54 -2.62 -9.01 -6.75
C GLU A 54 -2.02 -7.60 -6.84
N ARG A 55 -0.82 -7.38 -6.28
CA ARG A 55 -0.10 -6.11 -6.36
C ARG A 55 0.24 -5.74 -7.81
N LEU A 56 0.81 -6.67 -8.57
CA LEU A 56 1.12 -6.48 -9.99
C LEU A 56 -0.15 -6.24 -10.82
N ARG A 57 -1.25 -6.94 -10.50
CA ARG A 57 -2.54 -6.69 -11.14
C ARG A 57 -3.02 -5.28 -10.85
N PHE A 58 -2.93 -4.82 -9.60
CA PHE A 58 -3.31 -3.45 -9.23
C PHE A 58 -2.49 -2.42 -10.01
N LEU A 59 -1.16 -2.56 -10.04
CA LEU A 59 -0.28 -1.66 -10.79
C LEU A 59 -0.67 -1.61 -12.28
N ARG A 60 -0.88 -2.77 -12.91
CA ARG A 60 -1.27 -2.86 -14.32
C ARG A 60 -2.58 -2.13 -14.63
N HIS A 61 -3.58 -2.23 -13.75
CA HIS A 61 -4.90 -1.62 -14.00
C HIS A 61 -4.95 -0.13 -13.62
N ASN A 62 -4.06 0.33 -12.73
CA ASN A 62 -4.03 1.72 -12.26
C ASN A 62 -2.91 2.54 -12.90
N GLN A 63 -2.18 1.97 -13.87
CA GLN A 63 -1.01 2.60 -14.48
C GLN A 63 -1.27 4.03 -14.97
N GLN A 64 -2.38 4.29 -15.64
CA GLN A 64 -2.71 5.64 -16.13
C GLN A 64 -2.92 6.65 -15.01
N LYS A 65 -3.53 6.22 -13.90
CA LYS A 65 -3.75 7.07 -12.73
C LYS A 65 -2.42 7.37 -12.03
N LEU A 66 -1.57 6.36 -11.87
CA LEU A 66 -0.25 6.52 -11.26
C LEU A 66 0.63 7.49 -12.09
N LEU A 67 0.61 7.37 -13.41
CA LEU A 67 1.32 8.29 -14.30
C LEU A 67 0.77 9.73 -14.25
N ALA A 68 -0.55 9.89 -14.13
CA ALA A 68 -1.16 11.21 -13.97
C ALA A 68 -0.81 11.86 -12.63
N GLU A 69 -0.82 11.09 -11.53
CA GLU A 69 -0.38 11.55 -10.20
C GLU A 69 1.09 11.97 -10.22
N GLU A 70 1.97 11.16 -10.82
CA GLU A 70 3.39 11.49 -10.96
C GLU A 70 3.63 12.76 -11.79
N TYR A 71 2.89 12.96 -12.88
CA TYR A 71 2.98 14.17 -13.68
C TYR A 71 2.54 15.43 -12.91
N ILE A 72 1.50 15.33 -12.08
CA ILE A 72 1.06 16.43 -11.22
C ILE A 72 2.15 16.78 -10.21
N HIS A 73 2.71 15.78 -9.52
CA HIS A 73 3.78 16.00 -8.55
C HIS A 73 5.04 16.60 -9.18
N LEU A 74 5.41 16.17 -10.38
CA LEU A 74 6.53 16.76 -11.12
C LEU A 74 6.27 18.21 -11.49
N ARG A 75 5.07 18.51 -11.99
CA ARG A 75 4.68 19.89 -12.32
C ARG A 75 4.70 20.79 -11.08
N ASP A 76 4.15 20.32 -9.97
CA ASP A 76 4.11 21.08 -8.71
C ASP A 76 5.53 21.33 -8.17
N ALA A 77 6.43 20.34 -8.26
CA ALA A 77 7.81 20.49 -7.87
C ALA A 77 8.56 21.54 -8.72
N ILE A 78 8.35 21.54 -10.04
CA ILE A 78 8.94 22.54 -10.95
C ILE A 78 8.40 23.95 -10.65
N MET A 79 7.10 24.09 -10.40
CA MET A 79 6.50 25.37 -10.05
C MET A 79 7.03 25.90 -8.72
N SER A 80 7.19 25.03 -7.72
CA SER A 80 7.77 25.42 -6.43
C SER A 80 9.22 25.88 -6.55
N ASP A 81 10.03 25.27 -7.42
CA ASP A 81 11.44 25.63 -7.60
C ASP A 81 11.59 26.98 -8.36
N ALA A 82 10.67 27.23 -9.30
CA ALA A 82 10.54 28.52 -9.96
C ALA A 82 10.16 29.64 -8.97
N ASP A 83 9.19 29.39 -8.07
CA ASP A 83 8.82 30.35 -7.03
C ASP A 83 9.98 30.64 -6.07
N ILE A 84 10.75 29.62 -5.67
CA ILE A 84 11.93 29.77 -4.79
C ILE A 84 13.01 30.63 -5.46
N THR A 85 13.25 30.43 -6.76
CA THR A 85 14.25 31.21 -7.51
C THR A 85 13.80 32.66 -7.73
N GLU A 86 12.51 32.91 -7.91
CA GLU A 86 11.95 34.27 -8.02
C GLU A 86 12.04 35.05 -6.69
N ILE A 87 11.77 34.37 -5.57
CA ILE A 87 11.98 34.92 -4.22
C ILE A 87 13.47 35.19 -3.95
N GLY A 88 14.34 34.25 -4.33
CA GLY A 88 15.80 34.40 -4.18
C GLY A 88 16.36 35.60 -4.94
N ASN A 89 15.87 35.83 -6.17
CA ASN A 89 16.23 37.00 -6.97
C ASN A 89 15.75 38.30 -6.33
N SER A 90 14.49 38.35 -5.86
CA SER A 90 13.93 39.50 -5.16
C SER A 90 14.75 39.87 -3.92
N ILE A 91 15.11 38.90 -3.07
CA ILE A 91 15.96 39.13 -1.88
C ILE A 91 17.35 39.66 -2.27
N TYR A 92 17.91 39.20 -3.39
CA TYR A 92 19.20 39.68 -3.88
C TYR A 92 19.14 41.16 -4.28
N TYR A 93 18.08 41.58 -4.97
CA TYR A 93 17.89 42.98 -5.39
C TYR A 93 17.67 43.96 -4.22
N TYR A 94 17.12 43.51 -3.09
CA TYR A 94 16.92 44.37 -1.90
C TYR A 94 18.09 44.35 -0.91
N ARG A 95 19.18 43.62 -1.21
CA ARG A 95 20.37 43.50 -0.33
C ARG A 95 21.64 44.13 -0.92
N THR A 96 21.51 44.87 -2.02
CA THR A 96 22.52 45.81 -2.56
C THR A 96 21.99 47.22 -2.49
#